data_AF-A0A659UTE0-F1
#
_entry.id   AF-A0A659UTE0-F1
#
_cell.length_a   1.000
_cell.length_b   1.000
_cell.length_c   1.000
_cell.angle_alpha   90.00
_cell.angle_beta   90.00
_cell.angle_gamma   90.00
#
_symmetry.space_group_name_H-M   'P 1'
#
loop_
_entity.id
_entity.type
_entity.pdbx_description
1 polymer ?
#
loop_
_entity_poly.entity_id
_entity_poly.type
_entity_poly.pdbx_seq_one_letter_code
_entity_poly.pdbx_strand_id
1 'polypeptide(L)'
;MKRLRVQVGSMTVADTTRALVLYESDHLPVYYFPIEDVREEFLLPSKTTTEDPYKGVATHYSLNTGITLVEDGAWRYLDPVKGCPPISGYMSFVWSKMGHWFEEDEEIFVHARDPFRRVDCLPSSRRVQVILDGEQVADSRRGVFLFETGHPVRHYLPISDTRLDMFAPSRY
;
A
#
# COMPACT_ATOMS: atom_id res chain seq x y z
N MET A 1 1.36 -6.04 6.95
CA MET A 1 0.80 -5.74 5.61
C MET A 1 1.87 -5.17 4.70
N LYS A 2 1.66 -5.27 3.38
CA LYS A 2 2.53 -4.66 2.37
C LYS A 2 2.49 -3.14 2.47
N ARG A 3 3.61 -2.47 2.22
CA ARG A 3 3.63 -1.04 1.94
C ARG A 3 3.05 -0.79 0.55
N LEU A 4 2.11 0.12 0.42
CA LEU A 4 1.57 0.59 -0.85
C LEU A 4 1.96 2.04 -1.06
N ARG A 5 2.37 2.37 -2.28
CA ARG A 5 2.63 3.75 -2.70
C ARG A 5 1.97 4.03 -4.04
N VAL A 6 1.47 5.23 -4.20
CA VAL A 6 0.94 5.74 -5.47
C VAL A 6 1.56 7.10 -5.78
N GLN A 7 1.89 7.32 -7.05
CA GLN A 7 2.58 8.52 -7.51
C GLN A 7 1.90 9.20 -8.70
N VAL A 8 2.01 10.52 -8.73
CA VAL A 8 1.70 11.38 -9.88
C VAL A 8 3.00 12.04 -10.32
N GLY A 9 3.48 11.71 -11.52
CA GLY A 9 4.86 12.02 -11.91
C GLY A 9 5.83 11.39 -10.91
N SER A 10 6.81 12.16 -10.42
CA SER A 10 7.76 11.70 -9.38
C SER A 10 7.26 11.90 -7.94
N MET A 11 6.09 12.51 -7.74
CA MET A 11 5.57 12.82 -6.40
C MET A 11 4.73 11.66 -5.88
N THR A 12 5.14 11.11 -4.73
CA THR A 12 4.29 10.17 -3.98
C THR A 12 3.14 10.95 -3.37
N VAL A 13 1.91 10.58 -3.71
CA VAL A 13 0.67 11.22 -3.22
C VAL A 13 0.04 10.46 -2.06
N ALA A 14 0.35 9.17 -1.90
CA ALA A 14 0.03 8.39 -0.71
C ALA A 14 1.05 7.26 -0.49
N ASP A 15 1.32 6.95 0.77
CA ASP A 15 2.30 5.93 1.19
C ASP A 15 1.89 5.31 2.53
N THR A 16 1.50 4.03 2.53
CA THR A 16 0.93 3.39 3.71
C THR A 16 1.36 1.94 3.85
N THR A 17 1.39 1.43 5.07
CA THR A 17 1.43 -0.03 5.36
C THR A 17 0.09 -0.54 5.91
N ARG A 18 -0.95 0.29 5.87
CA ARG A 18 -2.26 0.08 6.49
C ARG A 18 -3.40 0.20 5.47
N ALA A 19 -3.10 0.07 4.18
CA ALA A 19 -4.12 0.08 3.16
C ALA A 19 -5.11 -1.07 3.33
N LEU A 20 -6.35 -0.80 2.97
CA LEU A 20 -7.37 -1.82 2.75
C LEU A 20 -7.40 -2.20 1.27
N VAL A 21 -7.69 -3.47 1.01
CA VAL A 21 -8.03 -3.95 -0.33
C VAL A 21 -9.52 -4.25 -0.33
N LEU A 22 -10.28 -3.46 -1.08
CA LEU A 22 -11.71 -3.69 -1.25
C LEU A 22 -11.95 -4.63 -2.43
N TYR A 23 -12.77 -5.65 -2.20
CA TYR A 23 -13.23 -6.58 -3.23
C TYR A 23 -14.71 -6.37 -3.44
N GLU A 24 -15.09 -6.24 -4.69
CA GLU A 24 -16.48 -6.14 -5.10
C GLU A 24 -16.72 -7.20 -6.17
N SER A 25 -17.91 -7.80 -6.15
CA SER A 25 -18.26 -8.76 -7.20
C SER A 25 -18.17 -8.04 -8.56
N ASP A 26 -17.56 -8.71 -9.54
CA ASP A 26 -17.36 -8.22 -10.91
C ASP A 26 -16.44 -6.99 -11.08
N HIS A 27 -15.67 -6.62 -10.06
CA HIS A 27 -14.68 -5.55 -10.15
C HIS A 27 -13.27 -6.04 -9.79
N LEU A 28 -12.27 -5.39 -10.38
CA LEU A 28 -10.89 -5.58 -9.95
C LEU A 28 -10.72 -5.06 -8.50
N PRO A 29 -9.80 -5.63 -7.70
CA PRO A 29 -9.53 -5.13 -6.36
C PRO A 29 -9.15 -3.64 -6.38
N VAL A 30 -9.49 -2.93 -5.32
CA VAL A 30 -9.21 -1.49 -5.19
C VAL A 30 -8.45 -1.22 -3.90
N TYR A 31 -7.38 -0.43 -3.99
CA TYR A 31 -6.59 0.00 -2.85
C TYR A 31 -7.15 1.27 -2.21
N TYR A 32 -7.49 1.16 -0.93
CA TYR A 32 -7.94 2.26 -0.09
C TYR A 32 -6.84 2.62 0.92
N PHE A 33 -6.37 3.86 0.85
CA PHE A 33 -5.34 4.42 1.72
C PHE A 33 -5.99 5.16 2.88
N PRO A 34 -5.52 4.99 4.13
CA PRO A 34 -5.95 5.85 5.23
C PRO A 34 -5.67 7.30 4.89
N ILE A 35 -6.61 8.21 5.17
CA ILE A 35 -6.49 9.62 4.78
C ILE A 35 -5.23 10.27 5.39
N GLU A 36 -4.84 9.84 6.59
CA GLU A 36 -3.64 10.32 7.28
C GLU A 36 -2.32 9.94 6.59
N ASP A 37 -2.35 8.96 5.69
CA ASP A 37 -1.20 8.52 4.89
C ASP A 37 -1.27 9.11 3.45
N VAL A 38 -2.29 9.92 3.16
CA VAL A 38 -2.45 10.68 1.91
C VAL A 38 -1.91 12.09 2.11
N ARG A 39 -1.15 12.59 1.14
CA ARG A 39 -0.59 13.95 1.15
C ARG A 39 -1.65 14.96 0.74
N GLU A 40 -2.37 15.47 1.74
CA GLU A 40 -3.48 16.42 1.55
C GLU A 40 -3.06 17.70 0.83
N GLU A 41 -1.80 18.11 0.88
CA GLU A 41 -1.29 19.29 0.17
C GLU A 41 -1.41 19.17 -1.36
N PHE A 42 -1.59 17.95 -1.89
CA PHE A 42 -1.82 17.73 -3.32
C PHE A 42 -3.29 17.61 -3.68
N LEU A 43 -4.21 17.58 -2.71
CA LEU A 43 -5.64 17.40 -2.95
C LEU A 43 -6.31 18.74 -3.26
N LEU A 44 -7.00 18.79 -4.40
CA LEU A 44 -7.90 19.87 -4.76
C LEU A 44 -9.35 19.38 -4.75
N PRO A 45 -10.27 20.04 -4.04
CA PRO A 45 -11.68 19.67 -4.07
C PRO A 45 -12.24 19.71 -5.50
N SER A 46 -12.95 18.66 -5.89
CA SER A 46 -13.75 18.65 -7.12
C SER A 46 -15.23 18.88 -6.80
N LYS A 47 -15.98 19.38 -7.78
CA LYS A 47 -17.45 19.40 -7.73
C LYS A 47 -18.06 18.05 -8.13
N THR A 48 -17.25 17.15 -8.69
CA THR A 48 -17.67 15.83 -9.14
C THR A 48 -18.04 14.95 -7.95
N THR A 49 -19.22 14.34 -8.03
CA THR A 49 -19.67 13.27 -7.14
C THR A 49 -20.22 12.14 -7.99
N THR A 50 -20.14 10.92 -7.47
CA THR A 50 -20.71 9.73 -8.11
C THR A 50 -21.44 8.90 -7.07
N GLU A 51 -22.59 8.34 -7.44
CA GLU A 51 -23.38 7.49 -6.55
C GLU A 51 -23.06 6.02 -6.78
N ASP A 52 -22.95 5.27 -5.69
CA ASP A 52 -22.86 3.83 -5.68
C ASP A 52 -23.93 3.27 -4.72
N PRO A 53 -24.76 2.30 -5.14
CA PRO A 53 -25.87 1.80 -4.34
C PRO A 53 -25.44 1.06 -3.07
N TYR A 54 -24.20 0.58 -2.99
CA TYR A 54 -23.66 -0.20 -1.88
C TYR A 54 -22.69 0.60 -0.99
N LYS A 55 -22.10 1.68 -1.52
CA LYS A 55 -21.12 2.51 -0.80
C LYS A 55 -21.62 3.93 -0.51
N GLY A 56 -22.63 4.43 -1.22
CA GLY A 56 -23.14 5.81 -1.06
C GLY A 56 -22.54 6.79 -2.05
N VAL A 57 -22.39 8.05 -1.64
CA VAL A 57 -21.88 9.12 -2.51
C VAL A 57 -20.37 9.24 -2.37
N ALA A 58 -19.66 9.06 -3.49
CA ALA A 58 -18.23 9.34 -3.57
C ALA A 58 -17.99 10.81 -3.90
N THR A 59 -17.13 11.46 -3.11
CA THR A 59 -16.61 12.81 -3.38
C THR A 59 -15.27 12.69 -4.08
N HIS A 60 -15.11 13.34 -5.23
CA HIS A 60 -13.88 13.32 -6.01
C HIS A 60 -12.95 14.47 -5.67
N TYR A 61 -11.66 14.26 -5.92
CA TYR A 61 -10.58 15.21 -5.73
C TYR A 61 -9.65 15.16 -6.94
N SER A 62 -9.21 16.33 -7.39
CA SER A 62 -8.11 16.44 -8.35
C SER A 62 -6.78 16.42 -7.60
N LEU A 63 -5.73 15.89 -8.22
CA LEU A 63 -4.38 15.90 -7.66
C LEU A 63 -3.55 16.95 -8.36
N ASN A 64 -2.95 17.87 -7.60
CA ASN A 64 -2.04 18.88 -8.13
C ASN A 64 -0.69 18.79 -7.42
N THR A 65 0.32 18.31 -8.13
CA THR A 65 1.70 18.20 -7.63
C THR A 65 2.53 19.48 -7.85
N GLY A 66 1.89 20.55 -8.34
CA GLY A 66 2.55 21.78 -8.81
C GLY A 66 3.09 21.68 -10.24
N ILE A 67 3.36 20.46 -10.71
CA ILE A 67 3.86 20.18 -12.07
C ILE A 67 2.78 19.48 -12.90
N THR A 68 2.00 18.60 -12.28
CA THR A 68 0.98 17.80 -12.95
C THR A 68 -0.36 18.00 -12.25
N LEU A 69 -1.38 18.30 -13.02
CA LEU A 69 -2.77 18.29 -12.60
C LEU A 69 -3.44 17.02 -13.13
N VAL A 70 -4.00 16.22 -12.25
CA VAL A 70 -4.84 15.07 -12.57
C VAL A 70 -6.25 15.37 -12.09
N GLU A 71 -7.14 15.71 -13.02
CA GLU A 71 -8.55 15.98 -12.71
C GLU A 71 -9.27 14.71 -12.25
N ASP A 72 -10.04 14.81 -11.16
CA ASP A 72 -10.81 13.69 -10.58
C ASP A 72 -9.95 12.40 -10.50
N GLY A 73 -8.77 12.55 -9.91
CA GLY A 73 -7.76 11.49 -9.78
C GLY A 73 -7.92 10.65 -8.53
N ALA A 74 -8.67 11.14 -7.54
CA ALA A 74 -8.92 10.43 -6.28
C ALA A 74 -10.40 10.57 -5.86
N TRP A 75 -10.88 9.63 -5.05
CA TRP A 75 -12.22 9.68 -4.48
C TRP A 75 -12.26 9.11 -3.06
N ARG A 76 -13.28 9.54 -2.29
CA ARG A 76 -13.59 8.97 -0.97
C ARG A 76 -15.09 8.99 -0.68
N TYR A 77 -15.54 8.09 0.18
CA TYR A 77 -16.91 8.02 0.66
C TYR A 77 -16.98 8.63 2.06
N LEU A 78 -17.43 9.87 2.20
CA LEU A 78 -17.43 10.57 3.50
C LEU A 78 -18.48 10.02 4.47
N ASP A 79 -19.63 9.62 3.93
CA ASP A 79 -20.76 9.06 4.68
C ASP A 79 -21.23 7.78 3.98
N PRO A 80 -20.51 6.64 4.14
CA PRO A 80 -20.89 5.40 3.52
C PRO A 80 -22.23 4.88 4.04
N VAL A 81 -23.03 4.25 3.17
CA VAL A 81 -24.33 3.71 3.56
C VAL A 81 -24.21 2.62 4.65
N LYS A 82 -25.27 2.46 5.43
CA LYS A 82 -25.34 1.42 6.47
C LYS A 82 -25.14 0.03 5.87
N GLY A 83 -24.15 -0.70 6.38
CA GLY A 83 -23.76 -2.04 5.88
C GLY A 83 -22.54 -2.03 4.98
N CYS A 84 -22.10 -0.86 4.50
CA CYS A 84 -20.78 -0.71 3.87
C CYS A 84 -19.68 -0.91 4.92
N PRO A 85 -18.56 -1.60 4.58
CA PRO A 85 -17.37 -1.63 5.44
C PRO A 85 -16.92 -0.21 5.83
N PRO A 86 -16.25 -0.02 6.99
CA PRO A 86 -15.91 1.30 7.51
C PRO A 86 -14.77 1.96 6.72
N ILE A 87 -15.09 2.45 5.52
CA ILE A 87 -14.15 3.07 4.57
C ILE A 87 -14.16 4.61 4.61
N SER A 88 -14.89 5.22 5.55
CA SER A 88 -15.02 6.68 5.62
C SER A 88 -13.72 7.43 5.91
N GLY A 89 -12.78 6.77 6.61
CA GLY A 89 -11.44 7.28 6.87
C GLY A 89 -10.44 7.03 5.73
N TYR A 90 -10.88 6.58 4.56
CA TYR A 90 -10.01 6.15 3.48
C TYR A 90 -10.29 6.87 2.15
N MET A 91 -9.27 6.92 1.32
CA MET A 91 -9.30 7.46 -0.04
C MET A 91 -8.73 6.43 -1.03
N SER A 92 -9.24 6.43 -2.25
CA SER A 92 -8.71 5.63 -3.35
C SER A 92 -8.36 6.53 -4.54
N PHE A 93 -7.58 6.00 -5.47
CA PHE A 93 -7.05 6.70 -6.63
C PHE A 93 -7.45 6.00 -7.92
N VAL A 94 -7.74 6.77 -8.97
CA VAL A 94 -8.12 6.22 -10.28
C VAL A 94 -6.90 5.62 -10.92
N TRP A 95 -6.82 4.29 -10.92
CA TRP A 95 -5.62 3.54 -11.30
C TRP A 95 -4.96 4.06 -12.58
N SER A 96 -5.74 4.16 -13.65
CA SER A 96 -5.28 4.55 -14.99
C SER A 96 -4.83 6.00 -15.11
N LYS A 97 -5.15 6.85 -14.11
CA LYS A 97 -4.73 8.25 -14.07
C LYS A 97 -3.45 8.46 -13.24
N MET A 98 -3.03 7.46 -12.47
CA MET A 98 -1.80 7.54 -11.66
C MET A 98 -0.60 7.14 -12.52
N GLY A 99 0.55 7.73 -12.25
CA GLY A 99 1.77 7.45 -13.00
C GLY A 99 2.41 6.13 -12.60
N HIS A 100 2.51 5.88 -11.29
CA HIS A 100 3.20 4.72 -10.74
C HIS A 100 2.49 4.18 -9.51
N TRP A 101 2.45 2.85 -9.38
CA TRP A 101 1.95 2.12 -8.22
C TRP A 101 3.03 1.18 -7.72
N PHE A 102 3.18 1.06 -6.40
CA PHE A 102 4.18 0.17 -5.80
C PHE A 102 3.58 -0.70 -4.70
N GLU A 103 3.99 -1.97 -4.69
CA GLU A 103 3.87 -2.89 -3.56
C GLU A 103 5.27 -3.15 -2.99
N GLU A 104 5.49 -2.78 -1.74
CA GLU A 104 6.83 -2.60 -1.19
C GLU A 104 7.68 -1.74 -2.14
N ASP A 105 8.84 -2.22 -2.60
CA ASP A 105 9.68 -1.51 -3.57
C ASP A 105 9.48 -1.97 -5.02
N GLU A 106 8.55 -2.88 -5.27
CA GLU A 106 8.24 -3.33 -6.63
C GLU A 106 7.13 -2.47 -7.25
N GLU A 107 7.37 -1.98 -8.46
CA GLU A 107 6.35 -1.27 -9.24
C GLU A 107 5.36 -2.25 -9.88
N ILE A 108 4.08 -1.87 -9.91
CA ILE A 108 2.97 -2.65 -10.48
C ILE A 108 2.16 -1.80 -11.46
N PHE A 109 1.65 -2.40 -12.54
CA PHE A 109 1.16 -1.62 -13.69
C PHE A 109 -0.33 -1.80 -14.02
N VAL A 110 -0.90 -2.99 -13.82
CA VAL A 110 -2.21 -3.32 -14.41
C VAL A 110 -3.38 -2.98 -13.48
N HIS A 111 -3.37 -3.54 -12.27
CA HIS A 111 -4.37 -3.30 -11.22
C HIS A 111 -3.84 -3.82 -9.88
N ALA A 112 -4.56 -3.54 -8.80
CA ALA A 112 -4.29 -4.09 -7.47
C ALA A 112 -4.29 -5.63 -7.49
N ARG A 113 -3.29 -6.25 -6.87
CA ARG A 113 -3.14 -7.71 -6.87
C ARG A 113 -4.05 -8.34 -5.81
N ASP A 114 -4.58 -9.52 -6.12
CA ASP A 114 -5.37 -10.34 -5.18
C ASP A 114 -4.44 -11.13 -4.23
N PRO A 115 -4.30 -10.76 -2.95
CA PRO A 115 -3.53 -11.50 -1.96
C PRO A 115 -4.06 -12.91 -1.67
N PHE A 116 -5.34 -13.22 -1.86
CA PHE A 116 -5.88 -14.55 -1.57
C PHE A 116 -5.45 -15.62 -2.59
N ARG A 117 -4.87 -15.19 -3.72
CA ARG A 117 -4.42 -16.09 -4.80
C ARG A 117 -2.91 -16.09 -4.98
N ARG A 118 -2.16 -15.48 -4.07
CA ARG A 118 -0.73 -15.23 -4.25
C ARG A 118 0.09 -15.41 -2.97
N VAL A 119 1.31 -15.89 -3.18
CA VAL A 119 2.43 -15.72 -2.25
C VAL A 119 3.40 -14.77 -2.93
N ASP A 120 3.62 -13.60 -2.36
CA ASP A 120 4.48 -12.57 -2.95
C ASP A 120 5.76 -12.42 -2.15
N CYS A 121 6.90 -12.49 -2.83
CA CYS A 121 8.22 -12.20 -2.27
C CYS A 121 8.70 -10.88 -2.87
N LEU A 122 8.59 -9.78 -2.11
CA LEU A 122 8.83 -8.44 -2.63
C LEU A 122 10.10 -7.84 -2.01
N PRO A 123 10.97 -7.19 -2.81
CA PRO A 123 12.07 -6.42 -2.25
C PRO A 123 11.53 -5.26 -1.39
N SER A 124 12.18 -4.98 -0.27
CA SER A 124 11.81 -3.88 0.62
C SER A 124 13.01 -3.17 1.25
N SER A 125 12.93 -1.84 1.20
CA SER A 125 13.84 -0.86 1.79
C SER A 125 13.49 -0.50 3.23
N ARG A 126 12.39 -1.07 3.75
CA ARG A 126 12.00 -0.96 5.14
C ARG A 126 13.08 -1.63 6.00
N ARG A 127 13.48 -0.93 7.07
CA ARG A 127 14.51 -1.44 7.98
C ARG A 127 13.96 -2.62 8.78
N VAL A 128 14.71 -3.72 8.81
CA VAL A 128 14.48 -4.86 9.70
C VAL A 128 15.70 -5.02 10.58
N GLN A 129 15.47 -5.06 11.89
CA GLN A 129 16.49 -5.38 12.88
C GLN A 129 16.10 -6.67 13.58
N VAL A 130 17.05 -7.58 13.71
CA VAL A 130 16.93 -8.81 14.50
C VAL A 130 17.83 -8.66 15.71
N ILE A 131 17.22 -8.70 16.89
CA ILE A 131 17.92 -8.55 18.18
C ILE A 131 17.62 -9.80 18.99
N LEU A 132 18.68 -10.42 19.53
CA LEU A 132 18.59 -11.57 20.42
C LEU A 132 19.35 -11.24 21.71
N ASP A 133 18.67 -11.32 22.86
CA ASP A 133 19.24 -11.00 24.17
C ASP A 133 19.96 -9.64 24.26
N GLY A 134 19.47 -8.65 23.50
CA GLY A 134 20.04 -7.31 23.43
C GLY A 134 21.17 -7.13 22.42
N GLU A 135 21.65 -8.22 21.79
CA GLU A 135 22.65 -8.16 20.73
C GLU A 135 22.02 -8.12 19.35
N GLN A 136 22.50 -7.23 18.49
CA GLN A 136 22.03 -7.13 17.10
C GLN A 136 22.62 -8.27 16.27
N VAL A 137 21.74 -9.16 15.79
CA VAL A 137 22.06 -10.31 14.93
C VAL A 137 22.05 -9.90 13.45
N ALA A 138 21.11 -9.04 13.05
CA ALA A 138 21.02 -8.51 11.70
C ALA A 138 20.39 -7.11 11.69
N ASP A 139 20.78 -6.29 10.72
CA ASP A 139 20.17 -4.98 10.45
C ASP A 139 20.27 -4.68 8.96
N SER A 140 19.12 -4.64 8.29
CA SER A 140 19.07 -4.52 6.84
C SER A 140 17.97 -3.58 6.39
N ARG A 141 18.21 -2.94 5.24
CA ARG A 141 17.23 -2.22 4.42
C ARG A 141 17.14 -2.82 3.01
N ARG A 142 17.48 -4.10 2.88
CA ARG A 142 17.58 -4.80 1.58
C ARG A 142 16.93 -6.18 1.68
N GLY A 143 15.87 -6.27 2.48
CA GLY A 143 15.18 -7.53 2.72
C GLY A 143 14.27 -7.91 1.57
N VAL A 144 13.96 -9.19 1.47
CA VAL A 144 12.83 -9.70 0.69
C VAL A 144 11.73 -10.11 1.67
N PHE A 145 10.56 -9.49 1.54
CA PHE A 145 9.44 -9.69 2.45
C PHE A 145 8.45 -10.64 1.78
N LEU A 146 8.19 -11.77 2.43
CA LEU A 146 7.24 -12.77 1.97
C LEU A 146 5.88 -12.51 2.60
N PHE A 147 4.90 -12.22 1.75
CA PHE A 147 3.50 -12.05 2.08
C PHE A 147 2.72 -13.27 1.63
N GLU A 148 2.18 -14.00 2.60
CA GLU A 148 1.33 -15.17 2.38
C GLU A 148 0.07 -14.97 3.23
N THR A 149 -1.09 -15.10 2.59
CA THR A 149 -2.37 -14.88 3.25
C THR A 149 -2.56 -15.85 4.42
N GLY A 150 -2.95 -15.32 5.58
CA GLY A 150 -3.15 -16.08 6.81
C GLY A 150 -1.88 -16.31 7.63
N HIS A 151 -0.72 -15.84 7.19
CA HIS A 151 0.54 -16.03 7.90
C HIS A 151 1.26 -14.70 8.24
N PRO A 152 2.08 -14.69 9.31
CA PRO A 152 2.98 -13.57 9.58
C PRO A 152 3.94 -13.32 8.40
N VAL A 153 4.28 -12.06 8.16
CA VAL A 153 5.28 -11.69 7.14
C VAL A 153 6.63 -12.27 7.52
N ARG A 154 7.27 -13.00 6.58
CA ARG A 154 8.64 -13.48 6.77
C ARG A 154 9.61 -12.51 6.10
N HIS A 155 10.72 -12.23 6.77
CA HIS A 155 11.73 -11.28 6.32
C HIS A 155 13.01 -12.05 6.02
N TYR A 156 13.36 -12.16 4.74
CA TYR A 156 14.62 -12.75 4.29
C TYR A 156 15.64 -11.64 4.17
N LEU A 157 16.68 -11.69 5.00
CA LEU A 157 17.73 -10.68 5.03
C LEU A 157 18.97 -11.18 4.29
N PRO A 158 19.71 -10.31 3.58
CA PRO A 158 20.99 -10.69 3.00
C PRO A 158 21.94 -11.23 4.07
N ILE A 159 22.67 -12.30 3.74
CA ILE A 159 23.71 -12.85 4.62
C ILE A 159 24.75 -11.78 4.97
N SER A 160 25.07 -10.88 4.05
CA SER A 160 26.02 -9.77 4.27
C SER A 160 25.54 -8.74 5.30
N ASP A 161 24.25 -8.71 5.61
CA ASP A 161 23.65 -7.85 6.65
C ASP A 161 23.44 -8.63 7.97
N THR A 162 23.96 -9.86 8.06
CA THR A 162 23.74 -10.80 9.17
C THR A 162 25.08 -11.20 9.82
N ARG A 163 25.14 -11.17 11.15
CA ARG A 163 26.31 -11.58 11.94
C ARG A 163 26.41 -13.10 12.02
N LEU A 164 26.92 -13.73 10.94
CA LEU A 164 27.06 -15.19 10.87
C LEU A 164 27.97 -15.79 11.96
N ASP A 165 28.84 -15.00 12.58
CA ASP A 165 29.63 -15.39 13.75
C ASP A 165 28.78 -15.78 14.97
N MET A 166 27.51 -15.34 15.01
CA MET A 166 26.55 -15.68 16.06
C MET A 166 25.75 -16.97 15.79
N PHE A 167 26.01 -17.65 14.67
CA PHE A 167 25.24 -18.82 14.24
C PHE A 167 26.08 -20.10 14.34
N ALA A 168 25.44 -21.19 14.73
CA ALA A 168 25.97 -22.54 14.60
C ALA A 168 24.97 -23.39 13.78
N PRO A 169 25.44 -24.29 12.89
CA PRO A 169 24.55 -25.20 12.18
C PRO A 169 23.76 -26.07 13.17
N SER A 170 22.45 -26.17 12.98
CA SER A 170 21.63 -27.14 13.72
C SER A 170 21.94 -28.56 13.25
N ARG A 171 22.01 -29.51 14.18
CA ARG A 171 21.93 -30.93 13.86
C ARG A 171 20.45 -31.32 13.94
N TYR A 172 19.87 -31.75 12.82
CA TYR A 172 18.54 -32.36 12.78
C TYR A 172 18.61 -33.84 13.16
#